data_AF-A0A5Q4EZQ6-F1
#
_entry.id   AF-A0A5Q4EZQ6-F1
#
_cell.length_a   1.000
_cell.length_b   1.000
_cell.length_c   1.000
_cell.angle_alpha   90.00
_cell.angle_beta   90.00
_cell.angle_gamma   90.00
#
_symmetry.space_group_name_H-M   'P 1'
#
loop_
_entity.id
_entity.type
_entity.pdbx_description
1 polymer ?
#
loop_
_entity_poly.entity_id
_entity_poly.type
_entity_poly.pdbx_seq_one_letter_code
_entity_poly.pdbx_strand_id
1 'polypeptide(L)'
;MTQIADRFQSAVFTLASERPIKVRLVEAYSRHLEDIDEEHVPEELRGSFVNLREHLQQHRPIGSETAVEATVRKMSVFEAGACAGEIVTLLLRLLRDPAAVDRLRVVGGARTTGHQETSAALEPPAFLAAETR
;
A
#
# COMPACT_ATOMS: atom_id res chain seq x y z
N MET A 1 -9.15 8.72 -8.81
CA MET A 1 -7.67 8.85 -8.85
C MET A 1 -7.08 8.58 -7.48
N THR A 2 -7.37 7.43 -6.89
CA THR A 2 -6.99 7.16 -5.49
C THR A 2 -6.71 5.68 -5.22
N GLN A 3 -7.05 4.79 -6.18
CA GLN A 3 -7.08 3.36 -5.93
C GLN A 3 -5.74 2.77 -5.51
N ILE A 4 -4.61 3.18 -6.09
CA ILE A 4 -3.29 2.66 -5.67
C ILE A 4 -2.87 3.19 -4.31
N ALA A 5 -2.97 4.51 -4.08
CA ALA A 5 -2.66 5.07 -2.77
C ALA A 5 -3.53 4.47 -1.68
N ASP A 6 -4.83 4.26 -1.95
CA ASP A 6 -5.77 3.60 -1.05
C ASP A 6 -5.39 2.14 -0.79
N ARG A 7 -4.92 1.41 -1.81
CA ARG A 7 -4.44 0.02 -1.64
C ARG A 7 -3.17 -0.04 -0.81
N PHE A 8 -2.19 0.84 -1.06
CA PHE A 8 -1.00 0.94 -0.21
C PHE A 8 -1.34 1.36 1.22
N GLN A 9 -2.26 2.31 1.40
CA GLN A 9 -2.75 2.71 2.71
C GLN A 9 -3.43 1.53 3.44
N SER A 10 -4.25 0.75 2.74
CA SER A 10 -4.89 -0.47 3.28
C SER A 10 -3.86 -1.53 3.66
N ALA A 11 -2.81 -1.71 2.85
CA ALA A 11 -1.69 -2.59 3.17
C ALA A 11 -0.97 -2.13 4.44
N VAL A 12 -0.68 -0.84 4.58
CA VAL A 12 -0.04 -0.26 5.77
C VAL A 12 -0.92 -0.42 7.03
N PHE A 13 -2.23 -0.24 6.92
CA PHE A 13 -3.14 -0.52 8.03
C PHE A 13 -3.12 -2.00 8.44
N THR A 14 -3.04 -2.92 7.46
CA THR A 14 -2.89 -4.35 7.74
C THR A 14 -1.57 -4.65 8.45
N LEU A 15 -0.48 -3.97 8.05
CA LEU A 15 0.83 -4.05 8.72
C LEU A 15 0.79 -3.51 10.16
N ALA A 16 -0.10 -2.57 10.48
CA ALA A 16 -0.25 -2.01 11.82
C ALA A 16 -1.07 -2.89 12.78
N SER A 17 -1.65 -4.00 12.32
CA SER A 17 -2.40 -4.92 13.17
C SER A 17 -1.52 -5.61 14.25
N GLU A 18 -2.16 -6.25 15.21
CA GLU A 18 -1.50 -6.91 16.37
C GLU A 18 -0.86 -8.27 16.06
N ARG A 19 -1.02 -8.79 14.83
CA ARG A 19 -0.53 -10.12 14.47
C ARG A 19 1.00 -10.16 14.30
N PRO A 20 1.64 -11.35 14.27
CA PRO A 20 3.08 -11.43 14.00
C PRO A 20 3.46 -10.80 12.65
N ILE A 21 4.61 -10.11 12.57
CA ILE A 21 5.01 -9.32 11.39
C ILE A 21 4.95 -10.09 10.08
N LYS A 22 5.36 -11.36 10.08
CA LYS A 22 5.31 -12.23 8.91
C LYS A 22 3.88 -12.45 8.41
N VAL A 23 2.94 -12.72 9.31
CA VAL A 23 1.54 -12.95 8.96
C VAL A 23 0.94 -11.65 8.40
N ARG A 24 1.24 -10.51 9.05
CA ARG A 24 0.81 -9.18 8.59
C ARG A 24 1.36 -8.84 7.21
N LEU A 25 2.62 -9.15 6.94
CA LEU A 25 3.26 -8.89 5.66
C LEU A 25 2.60 -9.68 4.53
N VAL A 26 2.38 -10.99 4.74
CA VAL A 26 1.68 -11.83 3.76
C VAL A 26 0.29 -11.28 3.46
N GLU A 27 -0.47 -10.94 4.50
CA GLU A 27 -1.84 -10.44 4.33
C GLU A 27 -1.87 -9.07 3.66
N ALA A 28 -0.99 -8.14 4.07
CA ALA A 28 -0.90 -6.81 3.50
C ALA A 28 -0.56 -6.87 2.00
N TYR A 29 0.41 -7.72 1.63
CA TYR A 29 0.80 -7.87 0.24
C TYR A 29 -0.28 -8.58 -0.58
N SER A 30 -0.71 -9.76 -0.16
CA SER A 30 -1.61 -10.61 -0.97
C SER A 30 -3.00 -9.98 -1.13
N ARG A 31 -3.52 -9.27 -0.12
CA ARG A 31 -4.86 -8.67 -0.21
C ARG A 31 -4.93 -7.33 -0.93
N HIS A 32 -3.83 -6.58 -0.95
CA HIS A 32 -3.87 -5.20 -1.39
C HIS A 32 -2.87 -4.87 -2.49
N LEU A 33 -1.74 -5.57 -2.58
CA LEU A 33 -0.63 -5.21 -3.48
C LEU A 33 -0.39 -6.23 -4.58
N GLU A 34 -0.75 -7.50 -4.39
CA GLU A 34 -0.53 -8.58 -5.37
C GLU A 34 -1.21 -8.28 -6.71
N ASP A 35 -2.46 -7.80 -6.68
CA ASP A 35 -3.26 -7.47 -7.87
C ASP A 35 -2.97 -6.07 -8.47
N ILE A 36 -1.90 -5.39 -8.05
CA ILE A 36 -1.52 -4.10 -8.65
C ILE A 36 -0.63 -4.37 -9.86
N ASP A 37 -1.06 -3.93 -11.06
CA ASP A 37 -0.17 -3.97 -12.21
C ASP A 37 0.94 -2.90 -12.09
N GLU A 38 2.15 -3.26 -12.48
CA GLU A 38 3.34 -2.41 -12.45
C GLU A 38 3.17 -1.18 -13.34
N GLU A 39 2.37 -1.28 -14.42
CA GLU A 39 2.07 -0.16 -15.31
C GLU A 39 1.28 0.95 -14.59
N HIS A 40 0.49 0.61 -13.58
CA HIS A 40 -0.28 1.57 -12.82
C HIS A 40 0.55 2.26 -11.72
N VAL A 41 1.73 1.72 -11.39
CA VAL A 41 2.67 2.35 -10.45
C VAL A 41 3.44 3.46 -11.19
N PRO A 42 3.65 4.65 -10.56
CA PRO A 42 4.48 5.70 -11.14
C PRO A 42 5.86 5.19 -11.54
N GLU A 43 6.38 5.67 -12.67
CA GLU A 43 7.63 5.18 -13.27
C GLU A 43 8.82 5.27 -12.30
N GLU A 44 8.85 6.32 -11.49
CA GLU A 44 9.88 6.60 -10.49
C GLU A 44 9.87 5.60 -9.31
N LEU A 45 8.73 4.93 -9.09
CA LEU A 45 8.52 3.95 -8.02
C LEU A 45 8.45 2.51 -8.53
N ARG A 46 8.20 2.33 -9.84
CA ARG A 46 8.03 1.02 -10.47
C ARG A 46 9.19 0.09 -10.17
N GLY A 47 10.43 0.55 -10.34
CA GLY A 47 11.61 -0.27 -10.04
C GLY A 47 11.68 -0.75 -8.59
N SER A 48 11.35 0.11 -7.63
CA SER A 48 11.28 -0.28 -6.21
C SER A 48 10.14 -1.27 -5.94
N PHE A 49 8.98 -1.10 -6.59
CA PHE A 49 7.84 -2.01 -6.46
C PHE A 49 8.12 -3.40 -7.07
N VAL A 50 8.72 -3.45 -8.26
CA VAL A 50 9.13 -4.70 -8.92
C VAL A 50 10.13 -5.45 -8.05
N ASN A 51 11.17 -4.78 -7.55
CA ASN A 51 12.15 -5.40 -6.65
C ASN A 51 11.48 -5.98 -5.40
N LEU A 52 10.52 -5.27 -4.80
CA LEU A 52 9.76 -5.76 -3.65
C LEU A 52 8.93 -7.01 -4.02
N ARG A 53 8.24 -7.00 -5.16
CA ARG A 53 7.46 -8.13 -5.67
C ARG A 53 8.34 -9.35 -5.92
N GLU A 54 9.43 -9.19 -6.66
CA GLU A 54 10.37 -10.26 -6.95
C GLU A 54 10.96 -10.84 -5.67
N HIS A 55 11.34 -9.98 -4.73
CA HIS A 55 11.87 -10.42 -3.45
C HIS A 55 10.83 -11.24 -2.67
N LEU A 56 9.57 -10.82 -2.64
CA LEU A 56 8.47 -11.51 -1.96
C LEU A 56 8.03 -12.80 -2.67
N GLN A 57 8.31 -12.97 -3.96
CA GLN A 57 7.91 -14.14 -4.76
C GLN A 57 9.10 -15.05 -5.14
N GLN A 58 10.29 -14.79 -4.60
CA GLN A 58 11.53 -15.48 -4.99
C GLN A 58 11.53 -16.99 -4.68
N HIS A 59 10.76 -17.44 -3.69
CA HIS A 59 10.75 -18.84 -3.28
C HIS A 59 9.55 -19.61 -3.81
N ARG A 60 9.84 -20.83 -4.30
CA ARG A 60 8.82 -21.74 -4.83
C ARG A 60 7.89 -22.23 -3.70
N PRO A 61 6.57 -22.16 -3.90
CA PRO A 61 5.60 -22.72 -2.97
C PRO A 61 5.66 -24.24 -2.89
N ILE A 62 5.32 -24.77 -1.71
CA ILE A 62 5.19 -26.18 -1.37
C ILE A 62 3.73 -26.47 -1.04
N GLY A 63 3.11 -27.36 -1.81
CA GLY A 63 1.71 -27.75 -1.59
C GLY A 63 0.74 -26.65 -2.01
N SER A 64 -0.05 -26.12 -1.07
CA SER A 64 -1.10 -25.14 -1.30
C SER A 64 -0.74 -23.71 -0.91
N GLU A 65 0.51 -23.44 -0.53
CA GLU A 65 0.93 -22.10 -0.15
C GLU A 65 1.16 -21.20 -1.38
N THR A 66 1.06 -19.89 -1.20
CA THR A 66 1.43 -18.92 -2.25
C THR A 66 2.96 -18.69 -2.28
N ALA A 67 3.49 -18.15 -3.38
CA ALA A 67 4.92 -17.78 -3.45
C ALA A 67 5.34 -16.79 -2.36
N VAL A 68 4.42 -15.89 -1.97
CA VAL A 68 4.61 -14.94 -0.87
C VAL A 68 4.69 -15.64 0.48
N GLU A 69 3.77 -16.57 0.75
CA GLU A 69 3.81 -17.39 1.97
C GLU A 69 5.09 -18.22 2.05
N ALA A 70 5.51 -18.83 0.94
CA ALA A 70 6.73 -19.63 0.85
C ALA A 70 7.99 -18.81 1.15
N THR A 71 8.03 -17.58 0.65
CA THR A 71 9.14 -16.65 0.87
C THR A 71 9.16 -16.15 2.31
N VAL A 72 8.03 -15.65 2.82
CA VAL A 72 7.94 -15.10 4.18
C VAL A 72 8.19 -16.16 5.24
N ARG A 73 7.87 -17.44 4.96
CA ARG A 73 8.26 -18.56 5.83
C ARG A 73 9.78 -18.62 6.04
N LYS A 74 10.57 -18.44 4.98
CA LYS A 74 12.04 -18.50 5.01
C LYS A 74 12.71 -17.25 5.56
N MET A 75 12.03 -16.11 5.51
CA MET A 75 12.54 -14.85 6.06
C MET A 75 12.76 -14.93 7.57
N SER A 76 13.65 -14.12 8.09
CA SER A 76 13.71 -13.78 9.51
C SER A 76 12.62 -12.76 9.87
N VAL A 77 12.41 -12.54 11.18
CA VAL A 77 11.52 -11.46 11.67
C VAL A 77 12.03 -10.09 11.20
N PHE A 78 13.35 -9.91 11.17
CA PHE A 78 14.00 -8.69 10.72
C PHE A 78 13.77 -8.43 9.23
N GLU A 79 13.99 -9.43 8.36
CA GLU A 79 13.75 -9.30 6.92
C GLU A 79 12.28 -9.02 6.60
N ALA A 80 11.34 -9.67 7.30
CA ALA A 80 9.92 -9.36 7.17
C ALA A 80 9.60 -7.91 7.59
N GLY A 81 10.26 -7.42 8.65
CA GLY A 81 10.16 -6.03 9.08
C GLY A 81 10.72 -5.04 8.04
N ALA A 82 11.85 -5.37 7.41
CA ALA A 82 12.43 -4.56 6.35
C ALA A 82 11.49 -4.46 5.14
N CYS A 83 10.88 -5.57 4.72
CA CYS A 83 9.90 -5.58 3.63
C CYS A 83 8.64 -4.77 3.97
N ALA A 84 8.16 -4.85 5.21
CA ALA A 84 7.06 -4.00 5.67
C ALA A 84 7.45 -2.50 5.64
N GLY A 85 8.69 -2.18 6.00
CA GLY A 85 9.26 -0.83 5.88
C GLY A 85 9.34 -0.32 4.44
N GLU A 86 9.68 -1.19 3.49
CA GLU A 86 9.66 -0.85 2.05
C GLU A 86 8.25 -0.51 1.56
N ILE A 87 7.23 -1.28 1.98
CA ILE A 87 5.82 -0.96 1.65
C ILE A 87 5.43 0.43 2.16
N VAL A 88 5.79 0.77 3.40
CA VAL A 88 5.54 2.10 3.98
C VAL A 88 6.30 3.18 3.23
N THR A 89 7.57 2.93 2.88
CA THR A 89 8.41 3.87 2.11
C THR A 89 7.80 4.16 0.75
N LEU A 90 7.30 3.13 0.04
CA LEU A 90 6.60 3.27 -1.23
C LEU A 90 5.34 4.13 -1.10
N LEU A 91 4.52 3.90 -0.07
CA LEU A 91 3.34 4.74 0.21
C LEU A 91 3.75 6.20 0.43
N LEU A 92 4.75 6.46 1.28
CA LEU A 92 5.20 7.83 1.56
C LEU A 92 5.73 8.53 0.31
N ARG A 93 6.47 7.82 -0.54
CA ARG A 93 6.93 8.37 -1.82
C ARG A 93 5.77 8.66 -2.77
N LEU A 94 4.75 7.79 -2.81
CA LEU A 94 3.54 7.99 -3.59
C LEU A 94 2.75 9.23 -3.14
N LEU A 95 2.66 9.47 -1.82
CA LEU A 95 2.00 10.64 -1.26
C LEU A 95 2.78 11.95 -1.46
N ARG A 96 4.11 11.87 -1.58
CA ARG A 96 5.00 13.03 -1.69
C ARG A 96 5.03 13.64 -3.10
N ASP A 97 4.67 12.87 -4.13
CA ASP A 97 4.54 13.37 -5.51
C ASP A 97 3.11 13.23 -6.05
N PRO A 98 2.19 14.13 -5.65
CA PRO A 98 0.83 14.14 -6.19
C PRO A 98 0.78 14.54 -7.68
N ALA A 99 1.84 15.13 -8.25
CA ALA A 99 1.88 15.52 -9.66
C ALA A 99 2.17 14.35 -10.61
N ALA A 100 2.77 13.26 -10.11
CA ALA A 100 2.80 11.96 -10.80
C ALA A 100 1.39 11.32 -10.85
N VAL A 101 0.58 11.55 -9.82
CA VAL A 101 -0.80 11.03 -9.73
C VAL A 101 -1.74 11.78 -10.68
N ASP A 102 -1.52 13.08 -10.90
CA ASP A 102 -2.34 13.93 -11.80
C ASP A 102 -1.99 13.79 -13.30
N ARG A 103 -0.75 13.42 -13.66
CA ARG A 103 -0.34 13.22 -15.08
C ARG A 103 -0.90 11.96 -15.73
N LEU A 104 -1.46 11.05 -14.94
CA LEU A 104 -2.20 9.87 -15.40
C LEU A 104 -3.60 10.19 -15.98
N ARG A 105 -3.98 11.47 -16.09
CA ARG A 105 -5.29 11.91 -16.58
C ARG A 105 -5.36 12.29 -18.06
N VAL A 106 -4.26 12.25 -18.81
CA VAL A 106 -4.20 12.83 -20.18
C VAL A 106 -4.64 11.88 -21.31
N VAL A 107 -4.90 10.59 -21.05
CA VAL A 107 -5.51 9.69 -22.07
C VAL A 107 -6.89 9.23 -21.60
N GLY A 108 -7.87 10.13 -21.61
CA GLY A 108 -9.22 9.80 -21.19
C GLY A 108 -10.22 10.94 -21.27
N GLY A 109 -10.51 11.40 -22.48
CA GLY A 109 -11.85 11.87 -22.87
C GLY A 109 -12.38 13.17 -22.23
N ALA A 110 -12.55 14.18 -23.07
CA ALA A 110 -13.37 15.36 -22.78
C ALA A 110 -14.78 14.99 -22.27
N ARG A 111 -15.26 15.67 -21.21
CA ARG A 111 -16.31 16.70 -21.30
C ARG A 111 -16.85 17.17 -19.92
N THR A 112 -16.94 18.49 -19.82
CA THR A 112 -18.00 19.33 -19.22
C THR A 112 -18.24 19.38 -17.70
N THR A 113 -17.95 20.57 -17.18
CA THR A 113 -18.77 21.43 -16.28
C THR A 113 -19.14 20.97 -14.87
N GLY A 114 -18.42 21.54 -13.90
CA GLY A 114 -18.97 22.48 -12.92
C GLY A 114 -19.90 21.97 -11.82
N HIS A 115 -19.41 21.91 -10.58
CA HIS A 115 -20.11 22.44 -9.40
C HIS A 115 -19.13 22.66 -8.23
N GLN A 116 -19.25 23.82 -7.60
CA GLN A 116 -18.73 24.11 -6.25
C GLN A 116 -19.51 23.29 -5.22
N GLU A 117 -18.85 22.84 -4.16
CA GLU A 117 -19.47 22.55 -2.85
C GLU A 117 -18.36 22.55 -1.80
N THR A 118 -18.15 23.69 -1.14
CA THR A 118 -18.50 23.97 0.27
C THR A 118 -17.69 23.19 1.31
N SER A 119 -16.73 23.93 1.86
CA SER A 119 -16.23 23.88 3.23
C SER A 119 -17.21 23.27 4.23
N ALA A 120 -16.81 22.16 4.85
CA ALA A 120 -17.39 21.68 6.11
C ALA A 120 -16.25 21.18 7.00
N ALA A 121 -16.27 21.70 8.23
CA ALA A 121 -15.27 21.54 9.26
C ALA A 121 -15.01 20.06 9.60
N LEU A 122 -13.72 19.73 9.71
CA LEU A 122 -13.25 18.45 10.20
C LEU A 122 -13.34 18.49 11.75
N GLU A 123 -14.48 18.04 12.30
CA GLU A 123 -14.58 17.76 13.73
C GLU A 123 -13.63 16.60 14.08
N PRO A 124 -12.75 16.73 15.09
CA PRO A 124 -11.84 15.66 15.48
C PRO A 124 -12.58 14.49 16.16
N PRO A 125 -12.11 13.24 15.98
CA PRO A 125 -12.77 12.05 16.52
C PRO A 125 -12.75 11.99 18.06
N ALA A 126 -13.87 11.52 18.61
CA ALA A 126 -14.26 11.53 20.03
C ALA A 126 -13.39 10.72 21.03
N PHE A 127 -12.16 10.32 20.66
CA PHE A 127 -11.31 9.48 21.52
C PHE A 127 -10.45 10.26 22.54
N LEU A 128 -10.57 11.58 22.62
CA LEU A 128 -9.85 12.44 23.59
C LEU A 128 -10.71 12.96 24.75
N ALA A 129 -11.98 12.57 24.87
CA ALA A 129 -12.91 13.15 25.84
C ALA A 129 -13.01 12.41 27.19
N ALA A 130 -12.11 11.47 27.49
CA ALA A 130 -12.21 10.67 28.71
C ALA A 130 -10.87 10.51 29.43
N GLU A 131 -10.41 11.57 30.10
CA GLU A 131 -9.57 11.43 31.28
C GLU A 131 -9.84 12.60 32.24
N THR A 132 -10.68 12.34 33.23
CA THR A 132 -10.60 13.00 34.54
C THR A 132 -11.35 12.15 35.55
N ARG A 133 -10.59 11.42 36.37
CA ARG A 133 -10.98 11.22 37.76
C ARG A 133 -9.75 11.06 38.65
#